data_AF-A0A0N4UZL8-F1
#
_entry.id   AF-A0A0N4UZL8-F1
#
_cell.length_a   1.000
_cell.length_b   1.000
_cell.length_c   1.000
_cell.angle_alpha   90.00
_cell.angle_beta   90.00
_cell.angle_gamma   90.00
#
_symmetry.space_group_name_H-M   'P 1'
#
loop_
_entity.id
_entity.type
_entity.pdbx_description
1 polymer ?
#
loop_
_entity_poly.entity_id
_entity_poly.type
_entity_poly.pdbx_seq_one_letter_code
_entity_poly.pdbx_strand_id
1 'polypeptide(L)'
;LPLNVPTGDVVGEKLSNRDKEEKATYEQSIDAVTRMILYKWINSGKFFDSVEGVIATGKESVVLHGEQHFAIKVYKMTLSEFKNRSEYVYNDYRFKNPRGVLRIWAEKEFMNLHRMVRAGIKCPEPVRLKKHVMLMSLIGSNGVAARKLKDVVWDDDEHKTDYLSNQDFLKSECNMYFQAMTCMYEECRLVHGDLSEFNLLYHDGDVYVIDVSQAMDSSHPRALFFLLRDIENVLRFFGKIGTENLPSATEIFNEITSLSMDPEKNLMVQVENFEKDNRNVQLHEDKTKPADMEWRLYDAEIAASGTHEDPAAQFN
;
A
#
# COMPACT_ATOMS: atom_id res chain seq x y z
N LEU A 1 17.78 -28.18 -2.05
CA LEU A 1 17.62 -28.54 -0.63
C LEU A 1 16.21 -28.12 -0.24
N PRO A 2 15.39 -29.00 0.34
CA PRO A 2 14.10 -28.57 0.87
C PRO A 2 14.38 -27.51 1.93
N LEU A 3 13.75 -26.34 1.81
CA LEU A 3 13.61 -25.46 2.96
C LEU A 3 12.84 -26.30 3.97
N ASN A 4 13.48 -26.70 5.07
CA ASN A 4 12.76 -27.25 6.21
C ASN A 4 11.93 -26.08 6.74
N VAL A 5 10.71 -25.96 6.23
CA VAL A 5 9.65 -25.14 6.79
C VAL A 5 9.13 -25.96 7.97
N PRO A 6 9.40 -25.57 9.22
CA PRO A 6 8.74 -26.19 10.34
C PRO A 6 7.26 -25.84 10.19
N THR A 7 6.40 -26.84 10.01
CA THR A 7 4.94 -26.67 10.13
C THR A 7 4.63 -26.50 11.62
N GLY A 8 4.98 -25.33 12.15
CA GLY A 8 4.46 -24.87 13.41
C GLY A 8 3.01 -24.45 13.15
N ASP A 9 2.06 -25.17 13.75
CA ASP A 9 0.69 -24.70 13.86
C ASP A 9 0.69 -23.39 14.66
N VAL A 10 0.87 -22.27 13.97
CA VAL A 10 0.57 -20.95 14.51
C VAL A 10 -0.94 -20.91 14.68
N VAL A 11 -1.38 -20.92 15.94
CA VAL A 11 -2.79 -20.75 16.29
C VAL A 11 -3.19 -19.32 15.90
N GLY A 12 -3.65 -19.15 14.67
CA GLY A 12 -4.04 -17.88 14.09
C GLY A 12 -4.95 -18.07 12.88
N GLU A 13 -6.19 -17.62 13.02
CA GLU A 13 -7.29 -17.49 12.03
C GLU A 13 -7.67 -18.71 11.14
N LYS A 14 -8.98 -18.93 11.01
CA LYS A 14 -9.53 -19.79 9.95
C LYS A 14 -9.34 -19.07 8.61
N LEU A 15 -8.18 -19.28 7.98
CA LEU A 15 -7.96 -18.95 6.56
C LEU A 15 -9.15 -19.47 5.73
N SER A 16 -9.63 -18.66 4.79
CA SER A 16 -10.58 -19.10 3.77
C SER A 16 -10.03 -20.34 3.06
N ASN A 17 -10.90 -21.27 2.63
CA ASN A 17 -10.44 -22.46 1.90
C ASN A 17 -9.62 -22.09 0.66
N ARG A 18 -9.95 -20.97 0.02
CA ARG A 18 -9.19 -20.43 -1.11
C ARG A 18 -7.78 -19.98 -0.69
N ASP A 19 -7.65 -19.27 0.43
CA ASP A 19 -6.35 -18.78 0.91
C ASP A 19 -5.47 -19.95 1.38
N LYS A 20 -6.06 -21.01 1.92
CA LYS A 20 -5.36 -22.26 2.28
C LYS A 20 -4.81 -22.98 1.04
N GLU A 21 -5.62 -23.10 -0.01
CA GLU A 21 -5.21 -23.70 -1.28
C GLU A 21 -4.11 -22.87 -1.96
N GLU A 22 -4.27 -21.55 -1.99
CA GLU A 22 -3.26 -20.62 -2.54
C GLU A 22 -1.95 -20.66 -1.73
N LYS A 23 -2.03 -20.72 -0.38
CA LYS A 23 -0.87 -20.89 0.51
C LYS A 23 -0.11 -22.19 0.23
N ALA A 24 -0.80 -23.32 0.21
CA ALA A 24 -0.19 -24.62 -0.06
C ALA A 24 0.43 -24.69 -1.47
N THR A 25 -0.24 -24.08 -2.45
CA THR A 25 0.27 -24.01 -3.83
C THR A 25 1.52 -23.13 -3.91
N TYR A 26 1.56 -22.00 -3.19
CA TYR A 26 2.70 -21.09 -3.22
C TYR A 26 3.92 -21.65 -2.49
N GLU A 27 3.74 -22.25 -1.31
CA GLU A 27 4.82 -22.94 -0.58
C GLU A 27 5.48 -24.01 -1.47
N GLN A 28 4.69 -24.66 -2.34
CA GLN A 28 5.17 -25.63 -3.33
C GLN A 28 5.75 -25.00 -4.61
N SER A 29 5.48 -23.72 -4.91
CA SER A 29 5.76 -23.08 -6.22
C SER A 29 6.65 -21.83 -6.20
N ILE A 30 7.31 -21.50 -5.09
CA ILE A 30 8.34 -20.45 -5.07
C ILE A 30 9.37 -20.72 -6.19
N ASP A 31 9.69 -19.73 -7.01
CA ASP A 31 10.66 -19.92 -8.09
C ASP A 31 12.13 -19.94 -7.57
N ALA A 32 13.05 -20.45 -8.39
CA ALA A 32 14.45 -20.59 -7.99
C ALA A 32 15.15 -19.25 -7.72
N VAL A 33 14.72 -18.16 -8.38
CA VAL A 33 15.30 -16.82 -8.19
C VAL A 33 14.88 -16.26 -6.84
N THR A 34 13.59 -16.35 -6.49
CA THR A 34 13.08 -15.96 -5.17
C THR A 34 13.80 -16.71 -4.06
N ARG A 35 13.91 -18.05 -4.16
CA ARG A 35 14.65 -18.85 -3.16
C ARG A 35 16.09 -18.40 -2.98
N MET A 36 16.78 -18.07 -4.07
CA MET A 36 18.17 -17.61 -4.01
C MET A 36 18.30 -16.24 -3.32
N ILE A 37 17.34 -15.33 -3.52
CA ILE A 37 17.31 -14.02 -2.84
C ILE A 37 17.14 -14.23 -1.34
N LEU A 38 16.13 -15.00 -0.93
CA LEU A 38 15.86 -15.29 0.49
C LEU A 38 17.06 -15.97 1.14
N TYR A 39 17.65 -16.97 0.49
CA TYR A 39 18.86 -17.65 0.97
C TYR A 39 20.01 -16.67 1.22
N LYS A 40 20.23 -15.70 0.32
CA LYS A 40 21.27 -14.68 0.50
C LYS A 40 20.98 -13.73 1.66
N TRP A 41 19.72 -13.36 1.87
CA TRP A 41 19.34 -12.51 2.99
C TRP A 41 19.49 -13.23 4.33
N ILE A 42 19.04 -14.48 4.43
CA ILE A 42 19.24 -15.33 5.62
C ILE A 42 20.73 -15.48 5.94
N ASN A 43 21.53 -15.93 4.97
CA ASN A 43 22.97 -16.15 5.21
C ASN A 43 23.79 -14.87 5.38
N SER A 44 23.20 -13.69 5.13
CA SER A 44 23.88 -12.44 5.43
C SER A 44 23.97 -12.17 6.94
N GLY A 45 23.09 -12.79 7.74
CA GLY A 45 22.97 -12.56 9.17
C GLY A 45 22.54 -11.14 9.55
N LYS A 46 22.02 -10.36 8.57
CA LYS A 46 21.69 -8.93 8.76
C LYS A 46 20.21 -8.65 9.02
N PHE A 47 19.31 -9.55 8.61
CA PHE A 47 17.87 -9.27 8.56
C PHE A 47 17.06 -10.25 9.40
N PHE A 48 17.03 -11.53 8.99
CA PHE A 48 16.24 -12.57 9.65
C PHE A 48 16.93 -13.92 9.47
N ASP A 49 16.73 -14.83 10.41
CA ASP A 49 17.38 -16.15 10.42
C ASP A 49 16.54 -17.23 9.71
N SER A 50 15.22 -17.04 9.64
CA SER A 50 14.31 -17.98 8.99
C SER A 50 13.06 -17.32 8.38
N VAL A 51 12.41 -18.05 7.47
CA VAL A 51 11.08 -17.71 6.91
C VAL A 51 10.10 -18.75 7.44
N GLU A 52 9.12 -18.30 8.22
CA GLU A 52 8.29 -19.19 9.04
C GLU A 52 7.00 -19.63 8.34
N GLY A 53 6.49 -18.84 7.39
CA GLY A 53 5.29 -19.21 6.64
C GLY A 53 4.67 -18.08 5.82
N VAL A 54 3.50 -18.35 5.24
CA VAL A 54 2.71 -17.35 4.50
C VAL A 54 1.76 -16.61 5.44
N ILE A 55 1.82 -15.27 5.41
CA ILE A 55 0.91 -14.34 6.10
C ILE A 55 -0.34 -14.12 5.25
N ALA A 56 -0.16 -13.77 3.98
CA ALA A 56 -1.26 -13.43 3.09
C ALA A 56 -0.94 -13.80 1.64
N THR A 57 -1.94 -14.29 0.92
CA THR A 57 -1.90 -14.43 -0.54
C THR A 57 -2.82 -13.39 -1.16
N GLY A 58 -2.31 -12.70 -2.17
CA GLY A 58 -3.05 -11.74 -2.95
C GLY A 58 -3.02 -12.11 -4.43
N LYS A 59 -3.80 -11.37 -5.21
CA LYS A 59 -3.80 -11.52 -6.67
C LYS A 59 -2.43 -11.26 -7.29
N GLU A 60 -1.60 -10.41 -6.67
CA GLU A 60 -0.39 -9.86 -7.30
C GLU A 60 0.88 -10.15 -6.52
N SER A 61 0.75 -10.58 -5.28
CA SER A 61 1.88 -10.89 -4.42
C SER A 61 1.48 -11.91 -3.37
N VAL A 62 2.50 -12.49 -2.74
CA VAL A 62 2.37 -13.28 -1.52
C VAL A 62 3.26 -12.63 -0.47
N VAL A 63 2.75 -12.53 0.75
CA VAL A 63 3.48 -11.97 1.90
C VAL A 63 3.87 -13.13 2.81
N LEU A 64 5.18 -13.27 3.06
CA LEU A 64 5.75 -14.27 3.94
C LEU A 64 6.17 -13.65 5.27
N HIS A 65 6.10 -14.43 6.34
CA HIS A 65 6.63 -14.08 7.64
C HIS A 65 8.12 -14.42 7.70
N GLY A 66 8.96 -13.39 7.86
CA GLY A 66 10.34 -13.56 8.29
C GLY A 66 10.40 -13.44 9.80
N GLU A 67 11.24 -14.26 10.43
CA GLU A 67 11.54 -14.16 11.87
C GLU A 67 11.97 -12.72 12.23
N GLN A 68 11.79 -12.32 13.50
CA GLN A 68 12.12 -10.97 14.01
C GLN A 68 11.23 -9.84 13.45
N HIS A 69 9.93 -10.10 13.26
CA HIS A 69 8.93 -9.09 12.86
C HIS A 69 9.16 -8.50 11.47
N PHE A 70 9.56 -9.34 10.50
CA PHE A 70 9.65 -8.94 9.10
C PHE A 70 8.53 -9.52 8.25
N ALA A 71 8.05 -8.73 7.30
CA ALA A 71 7.19 -9.17 6.22
C ALA A 71 7.98 -9.16 4.90
N ILE A 72 7.85 -10.25 4.13
CA ILE A 72 8.52 -10.40 2.84
C ILE A 72 7.46 -10.47 1.75
N LYS A 73 7.28 -9.38 1.01
CA LYS A 73 6.35 -9.29 -0.12
C LYS A 73 7.03 -9.79 -1.39
N VAL A 74 6.57 -10.92 -1.93
CA VAL A 74 7.03 -11.48 -3.19
C VAL A 74 5.97 -11.23 -4.27
N TYR A 75 6.32 -10.44 -5.29
CA TYR A 75 5.42 -10.11 -6.39
C TYR A 75 5.33 -11.28 -7.39
N LYS A 76 4.10 -11.66 -7.77
CA LYS A 76 3.83 -12.75 -8.71
C LYS A 76 4.27 -12.36 -10.13
N MET A 77 5.11 -13.18 -10.75
CA MET A 77 5.74 -12.86 -12.04
C MET A 77 4.88 -13.15 -13.29
N THR A 78 3.73 -13.81 -13.14
CA THR A 78 2.90 -14.31 -14.26
C THR A 78 1.73 -13.38 -14.60
N LEU A 79 1.73 -12.85 -15.83
CA LEU A 79 0.78 -11.86 -16.37
C LEU A 79 -0.66 -12.33 -16.54
N SER A 80 -0.96 -13.63 -16.45
CA SER A 80 -2.28 -14.19 -16.78
C SER A 80 -3.41 -13.70 -15.86
N GLU A 81 -3.07 -13.23 -14.65
CA GLU A 81 -4.04 -12.72 -13.67
C GLU A 81 -4.29 -11.20 -13.79
N PHE A 82 -3.52 -10.48 -14.62
CA PHE A 82 -3.45 -9.00 -14.66
C PHE A 82 -4.40 -8.29 -15.65
N LYS A 83 -5.40 -8.98 -16.23
CA LYS A 83 -6.20 -8.49 -17.37
C LYS A 83 -7.03 -7.21 -17.18
N ASN A 84 -7.17 -6.64 -15.98
CA ASN A 84 -8.11 -5.53 -15.71
C ASN A 84 -7.50 -4.13 -15.52
N ARG A 85 -6.22 -3.88 -15.86
CA ARG A 85 -5.53 -2.62 -15.50
C ARG A 85 -5.02 -1.78 -16.68
N SER A 86 -5.66 -1.82 -17.84
CA SER A 86 -5.28 -0.97 -18.99
C SER A 86 -5.34 0.53 -18.71
N GLU A 87 -6.23 1.01 -17.83
CA GLU A 87 -6.38 2.45 -17.56
C GLU A 87 -5.25 3.08 -16.72
N TYR A 88 -4.57 2.32 -15.86
CA TYR A 88 -3.47 2.82 -15.02
C TYR A 88 -2.10 2.78 -15.72
N VAL A 89 -2.07 2.17 -16.90
CA VAL A 89 -0.86 1.77 -17.61
C VAL A 89 -0.74 2.47 -18.96
N TYR A 90 -1.86 2.96 -19.52
CA TYR A 90 -1.97 3.41 -20.91
C TYR A 90 -0.94 4.49 -21.31
N ASN A 91 -0.47 5.31 -20.36
CA ASN A 91 0.48 6.40 -20.63
C ASN A 91 1.91 6.16 -20.09
N ASP A 92 2.22 4.95 -19.62
CA ASP A 92 3.54 4.64 -19.09
C ASP A 92 4.37 3.83 -20.10
N TYR A 93 5.34 4.51 -20.72
CA TYR A 93 6.23 3.97 -21.75
C TYR A 93 7.06 2.76 -21.30
N ARG A 94 7.14 2.50 -19.99
CA ARG A 94 7.93 1.41 -19.40
C ARG A 94 7.26 0.02 -19.58
N PHE A 95 6.00 -0.04 -20.03
CA PHE A 95 5.21 -1.27 -20.12
C PHE A 95 5.36 -2.10 -21.41
N LYS A 96 6.33 -1.77 -22.28
CA LYS A 96 6.68 -2.62 -23.45
C LYS A 96 7.40 -3.92 -23.07
N ASN A 97 7.86 -4.08 -21.82
CA ASN A 97 8.49 -5.30 -21.32
C ASN A 97 7.79 -5.77 -20.02
N PRO A 98 6.96 -6.80 -20.07
CA PRO A 98 6.16 -7.24 -18.92
C PRO A 98 6.96 -7.68 -17.68
N ARG A 99 8.21 -8.16 -17.85
CA ARG A 99 9.11 -8.44 -16.71
C ARG A 99 9.69 -7.16 -16.10
N GLY A 100 9.82 -6.11 -16.92
CA GLY A 100 10.16 -4.77 -16.45
C GLY A 100 9.01 -4.14 -15.66
N VAL A 101 7.76 -4.38 -16.07
CA VAL A 101 6.55 -3.86 -15.40
C VAL A 101 6.44 -4.30 -13.93
N LEU A 102 6.61 -5.58 -13.66
CA LEU A 102 6.53 -6.11 -12.29
C LEU A 102 7.65 -5.58 -11.40
N ARG A 103 8.85 -5.42 -11.97
CA ARG A 103 9.98 -4.78 -11.30
C ARG A 103 9.64 -3.32 -10.96
N ILE A 104 9.03 -2.59 -11.90
CA ILE A 104 8.59 -1.21 -11.70
C ILE A 104 7.55 -1.11 -10.60
N TRP A 105 6.66 -2.11 -10.45
CA TRP A 105 5.65 -2.07 -9.39
C TRP A 105 6.26 -2.28 -8.00
N ALA A 106 7.18 -3.24 -7.87
CA ALA A 106 7.90 -3.45 -6.62
C ALA A 106 8.78 -2.23 -6.26
N GLU A 107 9.48 -1.66 -7.25
CA GLU A 107 10.25 -0.41 -7.09
C GLU A 107 9.35 0.76 -6.69
N LYS A 108 8.21 0.92 -7.35
CA LYS A 108 7.25 1.98 -7.07
C LYS A 108 6.65 1.87 -5.66
N GLU A 109 6.23 0.68 -5.26
CA GLU A 109 5.72 0.48 -3.89
C GLU A 109 6.79 0.77 -2.85
N PHE A 110 8.01 0.27 -3.05
CA PHE A 110 9.15 0.53 -2.17
C PHE A 110 9.45 2.03 -2.02
N MET A 111 9.43 2.79 -3.12
CA MET A 111 9.60 4.25 -3.11
C MET A 111 8.44 4.98 -2.43
N ASN A 112 7.19 4.56 -2.70
CA ASN A 112 6.00 5.16 -2.09
C ASN A 112 5.98 4.94 -0.58
N LEU A 113 6.32 3.75 -0.10
CA LEU A 113 6.44 3.46 1.33
C LEU A 113 7.53 4.34 1.97
N HIS A 114 8.67 4.57 1.32
CA HIS A 114 9.69 5.49 1.83
C HIS A 114 9.17 6.94 1.96
N ARG A 115 8.39 7.44 0.99
CA ARG A 115 7.74 8.77 1.08
C ARG A 115 6.81 8.84 2.29
N MET A 116 5.97 7.82 2.45
CA MET A 116 5.01 7.73 3.55
C MET A 116 5.68 7.69 4.92
N VAL A 117 6.73 6.85 5.09
CA VAL A 117 7.49 6.79 6.34
C VAL A 117 8.11 8.15 6.69
N ARG A 118 8.68 8.86 5.71
CA ARG A 118 9.27 10.20 5.94
C ARG A 118 8.24 11.24 6.35
N ALA A 119 7.03 11.15 5.81
CA ALA A 119 5.92 12.00 6.18
C ALA A 119 5.28 11.60 7.53
N GLY A 120 5.79 10.55 8.19
CA GLY A 120 5.26 10.06 9.47
C GLY A 120 3.98 9.25 9.35
N ILE A 121 3.59 8.86 8.13
CA ILE A 121 2.41 8.03 7.90
C ILE A 121 2.71 6.61 8.38
N LYS A 122 1.78 6.05 9.16
CA LYS A 122 1.85 4.67 9.63
C LYS A 122 1.68 3.71 8.44
N CYS A 123 2.76 3.07 8.05
CA CYS A 123 2.81 2.04 7.01
C CYS A 123 3.98 1.08 7.29
N PRO A 124 4.07 -0.06 6.59
CA PRO A 124 5.25 -0.92 6.68
C PRO A 124 6.52 -0.16 6.29
N GLU A 125 7.54 -0.21 7.13
CA GLU A 125 8.83 0.41 6.82
C GLU A 125 9.55 -0.45 5.78
N PRO A 126 9.85 0.10 4.58
CA PRO A 126 10.54 -0.65 3.55
C PRO A 126 12.04 -0.76 3.89
N VAL A 127 12.56 -1.98 3.93
CA VAL A 127 13.94 -2.24 4.38
C VAL A 127 14.86 -2.55 3.20
N ARG A 128 14.43 -3.46 2.31
CA ARG A 128 15.24 -3.85 1.15
C ARG A 128 14.39 -4.37 0.02
N LEU A 129 14.67 -3.89 -1.18
CA LEU A 129 14.12 -4.44 -2.41
C LEU A 129 15.21 -5.16 -3.21
N LYS A 130 14.95 -6.40 -3.63
CA LYS A 130 15.78 -7.10 -4.63
C LYS A 130 14.90 -7.75 -5.68
N LYS A 131 14.98 -7.24 -6.90
CA LYS A 131 14.13 -7.67 -8.03
C LYS A 131 12.64 -7.54 -7.65
N HIS A 132 11.94 -8.65 -7.50
CA HIS A 132 10.50 -8.74 -7.20
C HIS A 132 10.25 -9.23 -5.77
N VAL A 133 11.22 -9.10 -4.87
CA VAL A 133 11.11 -9.47 -3.46
C VAL A 133 11.45 -8.25 -2.62
N MET A 134 10.50 -7.82 -1.80
CA MET A 134 10.63 -6.70 -0.88
C MET A 134 10.58 -7.18 0.56
N LEU A 135 11.56 -6.78 1.36
CA LEU A 135 11.60 -6.91 2.81
C LEU A 135 11.10 -5.60 3.43
N MET A 136 10.15 -5.71 4.35
CA MET A 136 9.58 -4.57 5.09
C MET A 136 9.26 -4.98 6.53
N SER A 137 9.00 -4.01 7.41
CA SER A 137 8.53 -4.29 8.77
C SER A 137 7.19 -5.03 8.75
N LEU A 138 7.02 -5.99 9.66
CA LEU A 138 5.72 -6.59 9.94
C LEU A 138 4.92 -5.63 10.80
N ILE A 139 3.67 -5.36 10.41
CA ILE A 139 2.70 -4.71 11.28
C ILE A 139 1.97 -5.80 12.06
N GLY A 140 2.09 -5.78 13.38
CA GLY A 140 1.55 -6.81 14.26
C GLY A 140 2.45 -7.07 15.47
N SER A 141 2.03 -8.00 16.32
CA SER A 141 2.68 -8.29 17.61
C SER A 141 2.86 -9.79 17.82
N ASN A 142 3.93 -10.18 18.53
CA ASN A 142 4.22 -11.58 18.88
C ASN A 142 4.23 -12.56 17.70
N GLY A 143 4.73 -12.12 16.53
CA GLY A 143 4.77 -12.94 15.31
C GLY A 143 3.42 -13.10 14.61
N VAL A 144 2.37 -12.40 15.06
CA VAL A 144 1.04 -12.39 14.44
C VAL A 144 0.85 -11.08 13.69
N ALA A 145 0.52 -11.18 12.40
CA ALA A 145 0.23 -10.01 11.58
C ALA A 145 -1.06 -9.32 12.04
N ALA A 146 -1.08 -7.99 11.96
CA ALA A 146 -2.25 -7.18 12.24
C ALA A 146 -3.41 -7.51 11.29
N ARG A 147 -4.64 -7.38 11.81
CA ARG A 147 -5.85 -7.68 11.06
C ARG A 147 -6.14 -6.57 10.07
N LYS A 148 -6.73 -6.94 8.93
CA LYS A 148 -7.32 -5.95 8.02
C LYS A 148 -8.53 -5.31 8.68
N LEU A 149 -8.77 -4.06 8.36
CA LEU A 149 -9.85 -3.28 8.94
C LEU A 149 -11.23 -3.94 8.73
N LYS A 150 -11.44 -4.54 7.56
CA LYS A 150 -12.66 -5.30 7.24
C LYS A 150 -12.95 -6.47 8.18
N ASP A 151 -11.91 -7.02 8.80
CA ASP A 151 -11.95 -8.22 9.64
C ASP A 151 -11.92 -7.86 11.14
N VAL A 152 -11.83 -6.56 11.47
CA VAL A 152 -12.00 -6.06 12.83
C VAL A 152 -13.46 -6.17 13.22
N VAL A 153 -13.73 -6.71 14.41
CA VAL A 153 -15.06 -6.75 14.99
C VAL A 153 -15.26 -5.44 15.75
N TRP A 154 -16.18 -4.61 15.27
CA TRP A 154 -16.48 -3.30 15.86
C TRP A 154 -17.58 -3.35 16.92
N ASP A 155 -18.11 -4.54 17.20
CA ASP A 155 -19.24 -4.79 18.10
C ASP A 155 -18.80 -5.72 19.24
N ASP A 156 -17.70 -5.39 19.92
CA ASP A 156 -17.29 -6.11 21.13
C ASP A 156 -17.87 -5.43 22.38
N ASP A 157 -18.51 -6.24 23.22
CA ASP A 157 -19.11 -5.83 24.50
C ASP A 157 -18.11 -5.15 25.46
N GLU A 158 -16.80 -5.30 25.21
CA GLU A 158 -15.71 -4.69 25.98
C GLU A 158 -15.55 -3.17 25.73
N HIS A 159 -16.01 -2.67 24.59
CA HIS A 159 -16.04 -1.23 24.26
C HIS A 159 -17.45 -0.60 24.38
N LYS A 160 -18.47 -1.38 24.76
CA LYS A 160 -19.84 -0.90 25.03
C LYS A 160 -20.01 -0.23 26.39
N THR A 161 -18.98 0.38 26.95
CA THR A 161 -19.12 1.10 28.23
C THR A 161 -19.99 2.36 28.12
N ASP A 162 -20.24 2.90 26.92
CA ASP A 162 -21.31 3.88 26.62
C ASP A 162 -21.53 4.01 25.11
N TYR A 163 -22.78 4.16 24.62
CA TYR A 163 -23.09 4.37 23.19
C TYR A 163 -22.35 5.60 22.62
N LEU A 164 -22.29 6.68 23.40
CA LEU A 164 -21.59 7.90 23.03
C LEU A 164 -20.08 7.67 22.89
N SER A 165 -19.47 6.89 23.80
CA SER A 165 -18.06 6.54 23.72
C SER A 165 -17.70 5.72 22.48
N ASN A 166 -18.60 4.85 22.01
CA ASN A 166 -18.39 4.08 20.79
C ASN A 166 -18.46 4.96 19.53
N GLN A 167 -19.37 5.94 19.50
CA GLN A 167 -19.45 6.89 18.38
C GLN A 167 -18.23 7.81 18.33
N ASP A 168 -17.76 8.30 19.47
CA ASP A 168 -16.56 9.14 19.54
C ASP A 168 -15.31 8.36 19.11
N PHE A 169 -15.23 7.08 19.50
CA PHE A 169 -14.19 6.17 19.04
C PHE A 169 -14.21 5.99 17.51
N LEU A 170 -15.35 5.57 16.93
CA LEU A 170 -15.47 5.36 15.47
C LEU A 170 -15.17 6.63 14.66
N LYS A 171 -15.55 7.80 15.17
CA LYS A 171 -15.21 9.10 14.55
C LYS A 171 -13.72 9.41 14.66
N SER A 172 -13.11 9.16 15.82
CA SER A 172 -11.66 9.33 16.01
C SER A 172 -10.90 8.45 15.02
N GLU A 173 -11.29 7.19 14.91
CA GLU A 173 -10.72 6.26 13.93
C GLU A 173 -10.90 6.80 12.52
N CYS A 174 -12.14 7.14 12.11
CA CYS A 174 -12.43 7.73 10.79
C CYS A 174 -11.54 8.93 10.44
N ASN A 175 -11.34 9.83 11.42
CA ASN A 175 -10.48 11.01 11.25
C ASN A 175 -9.01 10.65 11.03
N MET A 176 -8.49 9.59 11.66
CA MET A 176 -7.11 9.13 11.42
C MET A 176 -6.90 8.70 9.96
N TYR A 177 -7.92 8.12 9.31
CA TYR A 177 -7.85 7.79 7.87
C TYR A 177 -7.80 9.04 7.02
N PHE A 178 -8.66 10.03 7.28
CA PHE A 178 -8.63 11.27 6.53
C PHE A 178 -7.32 12.02 6.73
N GLN A 179 -6.77 12.04 7.95
CA GLN A 179 -5.43 12.59 8.20
C GLN A 179 -4.34 11.86 7.41
N ALA A 180 -4.39 10.53 7.32
CA ALA A 180 -3.46 9.76 6.49
C ALA A 180 -3.62 10.14 5.01
N MET A 181 -4.84 10.28 4.51
CA MET A 181 -5.11 10.71 3.12
C MET A 181 -4.62 12.14 2.85
N THR A 182 -4.85 13.08 3.76
CA THR A 182 -4.32 14.45 3.69
C THR A 182 -2.80 14.44 3.63
N CYS A 183 -2.14 13.72 4.54
CA CYS A 183 -0.68 13.62 4.57
C CYS A 183 -0.12 12.93 3.32
N MET A 184 -0.80 11.89 2.80
CA MET A 184 -0.44 11.28 1.51
C MET A 184 -0.52 12.31 0.38
N TYR A 185 -1.58 13.12 0.32
CA TYR A 185 -1.79 14.08 -0.75
C TYR A 185 -0.82 15.28 -0.67
N GLU A 186 -0.67 15.89 0.49
CA GLU A 186 0.06 17.14 0.68
C GLU A 186 1.56 16.92 0.78
N GLU A 187 1.99 16.05 1.70
CA GLU A 187 3.40 15.82 2.03
C GLU A 187 4.02 14.78 1.11
N CYS A 188 3.29 13.68 0.87
CA CYS A 188 3.80 12.64 -0.01
C CYS A 188 3.54 12.94 -1.48
N ARG A 189 2.67 13.88 -1.87
CA ARG A 189 2.23 14.09 -3.28
C ARG A 189 1.67 12.81 -3.92
N LEU A 190 0.99 11.98 -3.13
CA LEU A 190 0.44 10.70 -3.56
C LEU A 190 -1.08 10.64 -3.36
N VAL A 191 -1.76 10.01 -4.31
CA VAL A 191 -3.12 9.50 -4.16
C VAL A 191 -3.05 7.97 -4.18
N HIS A 192 -3.62 7.30 -3.19
CA HIS A 192 -3.55 5.84 -3.09
C HIS A 192 -4.16 5.14 -4.32
N GLY A 193 -5.30 5.62 -4.80
CA GLY A 193 -5.93 5.15 -6.03
C GLY A 193 -6.46 3.73 -5.97
N ASP A 194 -6.66 3.17 -4.77
CA ASP A 194 -7.39 1.93 -4.49
C ASP A 194 -7.65 1.77 -2.97
N LEU A 195 -7.86 2.88 -2.24
CA LEU A 195 -7.98 2.82 -0.79
C LEU A 195 -9.34 2.24 -0.40
N SER A 196 -9.32 1.28 0.51
CA SER A 196 -10.51 0.61 1.07
C SER A 196 -10.14 -0.13 2.36
N GLU A 197 -11.13 -0.67 3.07
CA GLU A 197 -10.97 -1.47 4.28
C GLU A 197 -10.13 -2.75 4.10
N PHE A 198 -9.83 -3.14 2.86
CA PHE A 198 -8.97 -4.28 2.51
C PHE A 198 -7.47 -3.95 2.53
N ASN A 199 -7.14 -2.66 2.39
CA ASN A 199 -5.77 -2.12 2.26
C ASN A 199 -5.37 -1.31 3.51
N LEU A 200 -6.08 -1.52 4.60
CA LEU A 200 -5.88 -0.89 5.90
C LEU A 200 -5.72 -1.99 6.95
N LEU A 201 -4.67 -1.90 7.75
CA LEU A 201 -4.48 -2.75 8.92
C LEU A 201 -4.79 -1.94 10.18
N TYR A 202 -5.31 -2.61 11.20
CA TYR A 202 -5.54 -2.02 12.52
C TYR A 202 -4.66 -2.72 13.55
N HIS A 203 -3.85 -1.95 14.27
CA HIS A 203 -2.96 -2.48 15.29
C HIS A 203 -2.74 -1.45 16.40
N ASP A 204 -2.96 -1.85 17.65
CA ASP A 204 -2.67 -1.06 18.86
C ASP A 204 -3.27 0.36 18.84
N GLY A 205 -4.48 0.51 18.31
CA GLY A 205 -5.16 1.81 18.22
C GLY A 205 -4.72 2.68 17.05
N ASP A 206 -3.81 2.18 16.20
CA ASP A 206 -3.31 2.86 15.02
C ASP A 206 -3.79 2.17 13.73
N VAL A 207 -3.94 3.00 12.70
CA VAL A 207 -4.25 2.59 11.33
C VAL A 207 -2.98 2.57 10.50
N TYR A 208 -2.75 1.46 9.81
CA TYR A 208 -1.62 1.33 8.90
C TYR A 208 -2.09 1.18 7.45
N VAL A 209 -1.57 2.03 6.57
CA VAL A 209 -1.85 1.98 5.13
C VAL A 209 -0.89 0.99 4.46
N ILE A 210 -1.44 0.06 3.66
CA ILE A 210 -0.67 -0.95 2.93
C ILE A 210 -1.03 -0.98 1.44
N ASP A 211 -0.22 -1.66 0.65
CA ASP A 211 -0.44 -1.91 -0.79
C ASP A 211 -0.49 -0.66 -1.69
N VAL A 212 0.52 0.21 -1.53
CA VAL A 212 0.67 1.45 -2.30
C VAL A 212 1.37 1.27 -3.65
N SER A 213 1.33 0.06 -4.21
CA SER A 213 1.86 -0.24 -5.56
C SER A 213 1.08 0.49 -6.66
N GLN A 214 -0.23 0.68 -6.45
CA GLN A 214 -1.14 1.39 -7.33
C GLN A 214 -1.05 2.92 -7.18
N ALA A 215 -0.58 3.42 -6.03
CA ALA A 215 -0.60 4.84 -5.69
C ALA A 215 0.09 5.69 -6.75
N MET A 216 -0.51 6.83 -7.10
CA MET A 216 -0.07 7.69 -8.19
C MET A 216 0.30 9.06 -7.66
N ASP A 217 1.17 9.74 -8.39
CA ASP A 217 1.52 11.12 -8.08
C ASP A 217 0.29 12.04 -8.23
N SER A 218 0.20 13.07 -7.38
CA SER A 218 -0.88 14.07 -7.41
C SER A 218 -0.97 14.82 -8.75
N SER A 219 0.10 14.86 -9.54
CA SER A 219 0.12 15.42 -10.90
C SER A 219 -0.53 14.52 -11.95
N HIS A 220 -0.88 13.27 -11.59
CA HIS A 220 -1.52 12.36 -12.53
C HIS A 220 -2.85 12.97 -13.04
N PRO A 221 -3.17 12.88 -14.35
CA PRO A 221 -4.31 13.60 -14.91
C PRO A 221 -5.69 13.19 -14.38
N ARG A 222 -5.77 12.08 -13.63
CA ARG A 222 -6.97 11.59 -12.94
C ARG A 222 -6.79 11.48 -11.42
N ALA A 223 -5.78 12.12 -10.84
CA ALA A 223 -5.46 11.97 -9.42
C ALA A 223 -6.65 12.37 -8.53
N LEU A 224 -7.36 13.45 -8.86
CA LEU A 224 -8.48 13.95 -8.07
C LEU A 224 -9.69 13.03 -8.18
N PHE A 225 -9.95 12.47 -9.37
CA PHE A 225 -10.97 11.44 -9.55
C PHE A 225 -10.72 10.23 -8.64
N PHE A 226 -9.48 9.75 -8.58
CA PHE A 226 -9.12 8.61 -7.73
C PHE A 226 -9.17 8.95 -6.24
N LEU A 227 -8.77 10.15 -5.87
CA LEU A 227 -8.88 10.65 -4.50
C LEU A 227 -10.34 10.68 -4.05
N LEU A 228 -11.25 11.22 -4.88
CA LEU A 228 -12.68 11.22 -4.59
C LEU A 228 -13.22 9.81 -4.35
N ARG A 229 -12.86 8.86 -5.22
CA ARG A 229 -13.29 7.47 -5.06
C ARG A 229 -12.76 6.84 -3.76
N ASP A 230 -11.52 7.13 -3.40
CA ASP A 230 -10.92 6.66 -2.15
C ASP A 230 -11.66 7.26 -0.92
N ILE A 231 -12.00 8.55 -0.95
CA ILE A 231 -12.80 9.23 0.10
C ILE A 231 -14.17 8.55 0.24
N GLU A 232 -14.86 8.31 -0.88
CA GLU A 232 -16.16 7.66 -0.88
C GLU A 232 -16.11 6.22 -0.34
N ASN A 233 -15.02 5.50 -0.60
CA ASN A 233 -14.84 4.15 -0.06
C ASN A 233 -14.70 4.17 1.47
N VAL A 234 -13.89 5.08 2.00
CA VAL A 234 -13.71 5.25 3.46
C VAL A 234 -15.04 5.65 4.11
N LEU A 235 -15.72 6.67 3.58
CA LEU A 235 -17.03 7.09 4.10
C LEU A 235 -18.06 5.96 4.08
N ARG A 236 -18.11 5.17 2.99
CA ARG A 236 -19.01 4.02 2.87
C ARG A 236 -18.72 2.95 3.90
N PHE A 237 -17.44 2.66 4.16
CA PHE A 237 -17.05 1.70 5.19
C PHE A 237 -17.49 2.17 6.59
N PHE A 238 -17.16 3.39 6.97
CA PHE A 238 -17.53 3.94 8.29
C PHE A 238 -19.04 4.07 8.48
N GLY A 239 -19.78 4.42 7.42
CA GLY A 239 -21.23 4.43 7.46
C GLY A 239 -21.84 3.04 7.63
N LYS A 240 -21.23 2.00 7.00
CA LYS A 240 -21.68 0.61 7.13
C LYS A 240 -21.49 0.06 8.54
N ILE A 241 -20.43 0.44 9.25
CA ILE A 241 -20.19 0.03 10.64
C ILE A 241 -20.95 0.89 11.66
N GLY A 242 -21.78 1.84 11.21
CA GLY A 242 -22.70 2.59 12.07
C GLY A 242 -22.14 3.90 12.62
N THR A 243 -21.12 4.48 12.00
CA THR A 243 -20.62 5.81 12.39
C THR A 243 -21.63 6.88 11.97
N GLU A 244 -22.15 7.64 12.94
CA GLU A 244 -23.12 8.71 12.69
C GLU A 244 -22.44 10.05 12.41
N ASN A 245 -23.15 10.94 11.71
CA ASN A 245 -22.72 12.31 11.42
C ASN A 245 -21.36 12.38 10.69
N LEU A 246 -21.14 11.46 9.76
CA LEU A 246 -19.97 11.52 8.88
C LEU A 246 -20.03 12.77 8.00
N PRO A 247 -18.88 13.40 7.72
CA PRO A 247 -18.80 14.52 6.80
C PRO A 247 -19.17 14.08 5.37
N SER A 248 -19.58 15.03 4.56
CA SER A 248 -19.80 14.81 3.14
C SER A 248 -18.48 14.58 2.40
N ALA A 249 -18.54 13.87 1.28
CA ALA A 249 -17.36 13.70 0.41
C ALA A 249 -16.80 15.05 -0.06
N THR A 250 -17.65 16.07 -0.25
CA THR A 250 -17.22 17.41 -0.66
C THR A 250 -16.42 18.12 0.42
N GLU A 251 -16.85 18.02 1.68
CA GLU A 251 -16.11 18.62 2.81
C GLU A 251 -14.71 18.02 2.93
N ILE A 252 -14.60 16.69 2.97
CA ILE A 252 -13.32 16.00 3.05
C ILE A 252 -12.46 16.27 1.81
N PHE A 253 -13.04 16.27 0.62
CA PHE A 253 -12.30 16.54 -0.61
C PHE A 253 -11.71 17.97 -0.60
N ASN A 254 -12.51 18.97 -0.20
CA ASN A 254 -12.04 20.35 -0.07
C ASN A 254 -10.98 20.49 1.01
N GLU A 255 -11.11 19.79 2.14
CA GLU A 255 -10.11 19.76 3.20
C GLU A 255 -8.76 19.21 2.70
N ILE A 256 -8.77 18.05 2.04
CA ILE A 256 -7.54 17.41 1.53
C ILE A 256 -6.89 18.23 0.41
N THR A 257 -7.69 18.79 -0.49
CA THR A 257 -7.17 19.42 -1.72
C THR A 257 -7.00 20.94 -1.62
N SER A 258 -7.52 21.55 -0.55
CA SER A 258 -7.68 23.00 -0.43
C SER A 258 -8.49 23.65 -1.57
N LEU A 259 -9.27 22.86 -2.31
CA LEU A 259 -10.19 23.36 -3.34
C LEU A 259 -11.51 23.81 -2.70
N SER A 260 -12.31 24.55 -3.47
CA SER A 260 -13.60 25.08 -3.00
C SER A 260 -14.74 24.55 -3.88
N MET A 261 -14.90 23.23 -3.90
CA MET A 261 -16.02 22.57 -4.57
C MET A 261 -17.34 22.87 -3.85
N ASP A 262 -18.39 23.09 -4.62
CA ASP A 262 -19.71 23.47 -4.14
C ASP A 262 -20.46 22.25 -3.56
N PRO A 263 -20.83 22.23 -2.27
CA PRO A 263 -21.55 21.12 -1.64
C PRO A 263 -22.92 20.83 -2.26
N GLU A 264 -23.57 21.83 -2.86
CA GLU A 264 -24.91 21.69 -3.45
C GLU A 264 -24.87 21.07 -4.86
N LYS A 265 -23.68 20.89 -5.43
CA LYS A 265 -23.49 20.34 -6.78
C LYS A 265 -22.87 18.96 -6.74
N ASN A 266 -23.05 18.20 -7.82
CA ASN A 266 -22.44 16.88 -7.95
C ASN A 266 -20.90 17.01 -7.98
N LEU A 267 -20.23 16.52 -6.94
CA LEU A 267 -18.79 16.63 -6.77
C LEU A 267 -18.01 15.94 -7.89
N MET A 268 -18.44 14.76 -8.35
CA MET A 268 -17.77 14.03 -9.44
C MET A 268 -17.73 14.89 -10.72
N VAL A 269 -18.84 15.53 -11.09
CA VAL A 269 -18.90 16.43 -12.25
C VAL A 269 -17.96 17.63 -12.07
N GLN A 270 -17.90 18.20 -10.86
CA GLN A 270 -17.00 19.31 -10.56
C GLN A 270 -15.52 18.89 -10.69
N VAL A 271 -15.15 17.75 -10.13
CA VAL A 271 -13.80 17.18 -10.22
C VAL A 271 -13.42 16.90 -11.68
N GLU A 272 -14.29 16.24 -12.44
CA GLU A 272 -14.03 15.96 -13.85
C GLU A 272 -13.79 17.23 -14.69
N ASN A 273 -14.59 18.27 -14.46
CA ASN A 273 -14.45 19.54 -15.16
C ASN A 273 -13.13 20.22 -14.77
N PHE A 274 -12.81 20.29 -13.48
CA PHE A 274 -11.56 20.87 -12.99
C PHE A 274 -10.33 20.14 -13.56
N GLU A 275 -10.33 18.81 -13.59
CA GLU A 275 -9.24 18.05 -14.20
C GLU A 275 -9.14 18.24 -15.72
N LYS A 276 -10.27 18.39 -16.43
CA LYS A 276 -10.25 18.69 -17.88
C LYS A 276 -9.64 20.06 -18.14
N ASP A 277 -10.04 21.07 -17.36
CA ASP A 277 -9.54 22.44 -17.49
C ASP A 277 -8.04 22.52 -17.19
N ASN A 278 -7.57 21.91 -16.10
CA ASN A 278 -6.15 21.88 -15.73
C ASN A 278 -5.27 21.07 -16.70
N ARG A 279 -5.78 19.95 -17.23
CA ARG A 279 -5.08 19.20 -18.28
C ARG A 279 -4.80 20.07 -19.50
N ASN A 280 -5.77 20.87 -19.91
CA ASN A 280 -5.61 21.76 -21.05
C ASN A 280 -4.50 22.79 -20.78
N VAL A 281 -4.37 23.29 -19.56
CA VAL A 281 -3.29 24.21 -19.16
C VAL A 281 -1.93 23.52 -19.14
N GLN A 282 -1.80 22.34 -18.51
CA GLN A 282 -0.53 21.63 -18.39
C GLN A 282 0.05 21.13 -19.72
N LEU A 283 -0.80 20.76 -20.69
CA LEU A 283 -0.37 20.40 -22.05
C LEU A 283 0.36 21.55 -22.78
N HIS A 284 0.20 22.79 -22.30
CA HIS A 284 0.89 23.95 -22.85
C HIS A 284 2.24 24.25 -22.19
N GLU A 285 2.55 23.71 -20.99
CA GLU A 285 3.67 24.22 -20.17
C GLU A 285 4.87 23.28 -19.99
N ASP A 286 4.80 21.93 -20.00
CA ASP A 286 6.01 21.15 -19.67
C ASP A 286 6.21 19.77 -20.32
N LYS A 287 7.49 19.45 -20.60
CA LYS A 287 7.99 18.25 -21.33
C LYS A 287 8.90 17.33 -20.50
N THR A 288 9.08 17.58 -19.20
CA THR A 288 9.95 16.75 -18.36
C THR A 288 9.15 15.76 -17.49
N LYS A 289 9.69 14.55 -17.30
CA LYS A 289 8.98 13.40 -16.70
C LYS A 289 9.23 13.31 -15.18
N PRO A 290 8.19 13.33 -14.33
CA PRO A 290 8.33 13.32 -12.87
C PRO A 290 9.14 12.14 -12.29
N ALA A 291 9.00 10.93 -12.86
CA ALA A 291 9.70 9.74 -12.39
C ALA A 291 11.24 9.82 -12.47
N ASP A 292 11.79 10.62 -13.37
CA ASP A 292 13.25 10.79 -13.52
C ASP A 292 13.82 11.75 -12.45
N MET A 293 12.98 12.57 -11.82
CA MET A 293 13.34 13.47 -10.73
C MET A 293 13.44 12.73 -9.40
N GLU A 294 12.49 11.82 -9.14
CA GLU A 294 12.40 11.07 -7.88
C GLU A 294 13.60 10.14 -7.66
N TRP A 295 14.05 9.44 -8.70
CA TRP A 295 15.26 8.60 -8.63
C TRP A 295 16.50 9.41 -8.22
N ARG A 296 16.65 10.63 -8.74
CA ARG A 296 17.79 11.48 -8.40
C ARG A 296 17.79 11.91 -6.93
N LEU A 297 16.62 12.12 -6.33
CA LEU A 297 16.50 12.50 -4.92
C LEU A 297 16.84 11.34 -3.99
N TYR A 298 16.36 10.12 -4.31
CA TYR A 298 16.74 8.91 -3.59
C TYR A 298 18.25 8.65 -3.69
N ASP A 299 18.83 8.73 -4.89
CA ASP A 299 20.26 8.51 -5.11
C ASP A 299 21.12 9.52 -4.33
N ALA A 300 20.69 10.79 -4.29
CA ALA A 300 21.38 11.84 -3.53
C ALA A 300 21.37 11.59 -2.01
N GLU A 301 20.28 11.02 -1.49
CA GLU A 301 20.14 10.71 -0.07
C GLU A 301 20.93 9.47 0.35
N ILE A 302 20.93 8.43 -0.49
CA ILE A 302 21.80 7.26 -0.31
C ILE A 302 23.28 7.66 -0.37
N ALA A 303 23.64 8.59 -1.24
CA ALA A 303 24.99 9.15 -1.29
C ALA A 303 25.34 9.93 0.00
N ALA A 304 24.38 10.64 0.59
CA ALA A 304 24.56 11.39 1.83
C ALA A 304 24.60 10.50 3.09
N SER A 305 23.88 9.38 3.11
CA SER A 305 23.85 8.43 4.24
C SER A 305 25.09 7.51 4.31
N GLY A 306 25.96 7.54 3.29
CA GLY A 306 27.18 6.73 3.24
C GLY A 306 26.94 5.23 2.99
N THR A 307 25.68 4.81 2.83
CA THR A 307 25.30 3.44 2.48
C THR A 307 25.35 3.26 0.98
N HIS A 308 26.55 3.19 0.41
CA HIS A 308 26.76 3.06 -1.04
C HIS A 308 26.36 1.66 -1.55
N GLU A 309 25.07 1.33 -1.53
CA GLU A 309 24.48 0.31 -2.41
C GLU A 309 23.56 1.05 -3.38
N ASP A 310 24.12 1.46 -4.53
CA ASP A 310 23.28 1.76 -5.70
C ASP A 310 22.47 0.47 -5.99
N PRO A 311 21.12 0.50 -5.89
CA PRO A 311 20.30 -0.68 -6.12
C PRO A 311 20.47 -1.22 -7.55
N ALA A 312 20.85 -0.36 -8.50
CA ALA A 312 21.18 -0.65 -9.89
C ALA A 312 22.66 -1.02 -10.12
N ALA A 313 23.59 -0.83 -9.17
CA ALA A 313 25.02 -1.08 -9.37
C ALA A 313 25.36 -2.55 -9.60
N GLN A 314 24.50 -3.47 -9.17
CA GLN A 314 24.65 -4.89 -9.50
C GLN A 314 24.05 -5.26 -10.87
N PHE A 315 23.67 -4.26 -11.68
CA PHE A 315 22.94 -4.41 -12.93
C PHE A 315 23.52 -3.56 -14.08
N ASN A 316 24.57 -2.77 -13.83
CA ASN A 316 25.53 -2.35 -14.86
C ASN A 316 26.61 -3.41 -15.05
#